data_AF-A0A3B8IH12-F1
#
_entry.id   AF-A0A3B8IH12-F1
#
_cell.length_a   1.000
_cell.length_b   1.000
_cell.length_c   1.000
_cell.angle_alpha   90.00
_cell.angle_beta   90.00
_cell.angle_gamma   90.00
#
_symmetry.space_group_name_H-M   'P 1'
#
loop_
_entity.id
_entity.type
_entity.pdbx_description
1 polymer ?
#
loop_
_entity_poly.entity_id
_entity_poly.type
_entity_poly.pdbx_seq_one_letter_code
_entity_poly.pdbx_strand_id
1 'polypeptide(L)' 'AAVDSLSSEVPEEIVLAILMDFPPEEADGVISSILSKLQLLTHDEATLKRYIQQLMILSRLRKLDTATEKKVEA' A
#
# COMPACT_ATOMS: atom_id res chain seq x y z
N ALA A 1 -6.60 7.97 -9.81
CA ALA A 1 -6.59 6.50 -9.62
C ALA A 1 -6.05 6.07 -8.25
N ALA A 2 -5.14 6.82 -7.60
CA ALA A 2 -4.71 6.50 -6.24
C ALA A 2 -5.76 6.75 -5.13
N VAL A 3 -6.65 7.72 -5.37
CA VAL A 3 -7.67 8.15 -4.40
C VAL A 3 -8.83 7.15 -4.29
N ASP A 4 -9.11 6.37 -5.35
CA ASP A 4 -10.26 5.45 -5.39
C ASP A 4 -10.07 4.22 -4.49
N SER A 5 -8.89 3.60 -4.48
CA SER A 5 -8.65 2.40 -3.64
C SER A 5 -8.62 2.74 -2.14
N LEU A 6 -8.23 3.98 -1.80
CA LEU A 6 -8.33 4.49 -0.44
C LEU A 6 -9.78 4.83 -0.06
N SER A 7 -10.74 4.90 -0.98
CA SER A 7 -12.16 5.04 -0.63
C SER A 7 -12.83 3.71 -0.27
N SER A 8 -12.18 2.58 -0.56
CA SER A 8 -12.71 1.24 -0.29
C SER A 8 -12.89 0.95 1.21
N GLU A 9 -13.81 0.03 1.49
CA GLU A 9 -14.02 -0.59 2.80
C GLU A 9 -13.47 -2.03 2.87
N VAL A 10 -12.86 -2.51 1.78
CA VAL A 10 -12.23 -3.84 1.71
C VAL A 10 -10.75 -3.71 2.07
N PRO A 11 -10.28 -4.31 3.18
CA PRO A 11 -8.88 -4.19 3.62
C PRO A 11 -7.85 -4.60 2.57
N GLU A 12 -8.15 -5.61 1.75
CA GLU A 12 -7.29 -6.05 0.65
C GLU A 12 -7.08 -4.96 -0.40
N GLU A 13 -8.14 -4.25 -0.80
CA GLU A 13 -8.06 -3.15 -1.77
C GLU A 13 -7.31 -1.95 -1.19
N ILE A 14 -7.48 -1.69 0.11
CA ILE A 14 -6.75 -0.64 0.81
C ILE A 14 -5.25 -0.97 0.88
N VAL A 15 -4.86 -2.22 1.15
CA VAL A 15 -3.45 -2.63 1.17
C VAL A 15 -2.81 -2.52 -0.20
N LEU A 16 -3.53 -2.89 -1.27
CA LEU A 16 -3.05 -2.79 -2.65
C LEU A 16 -2.80 -1.36 -3.10
N ALA A 17 -3.39 -0.37 -2.41
CA ALA A 17 -3.18 1.04 -2.70
C ALA A 17 -1.68 1.45 -2.69
N ILE A 18 -0.83 0.74 -1.94
CA ILE A 18 0.61 1.01 -1.88
C ILE A 18 1.34 0.84 -3.23
N LEU A 19 0.77 0.02 -4.12
CA LEU A 19 1.33 -0.27 -5.45
C LEU A 19 0.93 0.77 -6.51
N MET A 20 0.05 1.72 -6.17
CA MET A 20 -0.39 2.73 -7.11
C MET A 20 0.74 3.70 -7.43
N ASP A 21 0.67 4.28 -8.63
CA ASP A 21 1.62 5.29 -9.06
C ASP A 21 1.31 6.63 -8.36
N PHE A 22 2.17 6.98 -7.41
CA PHE A 22 2.16 8.23 -6.67
C PHE A 22 3.61 8.65 -6.40
N PRO A 23 3.92 9.95 -6.36
CA PRO A 23 5.29 10.40 -6.25
C PRO A 23 5.86 10.09 -4.84
N PRO A 24 7.19 9.92 -4.69
CA PRO A 24 7.81 9.53 -3.42
C PRO A 24 7.48 10.46 -2.24
N GLU A 25 7.23 11.73 -2.50
CA GLU A 25 6.87 12.75 -1.50
C GLU A 25 5.51 12.48 -0.85
N GLU A 26 4.62 11.77 -1.54
CA GLU A 26 3.29 11.39 -1.03
C GLU A 26 3.32 10.06 -0.26
N ALA A 27 4.43 9.31 -0.30
CA ALA A 27 4.49 7.95 0.20
C ALA A 27 4.15 7.84 1.69
N ASP A 28 4.66 8.75 2.52
CA ASP A 28 4.36 8.77 3.94
C ASP A 28 2.86 9.00 4.19
N GLY A 29 2.24 9.92 3.44
CA GLY A 29 0.80 10.20 3.53
C GLY A 29 -0.07 9.01 3.12
N VAL A 30 0.31 8.31 2.05
CA VAL A 30 -0.39 7.10 1.60
C VAL A 30 -0.25 5.97 2.63
N ILE A 31 0.95 5.71 3.13
CA ILE A 31 1.20 4.68 4.14
C ILE A 31 0.39 4.97 5.41
N SER A 32 0.41 6.22 5.90
CA SER A 32 -0.40 6.63 7.05
C SER A 32 -1.90 6.39 6.80
N SER A 33 -2.40 6.75 5.62
CA SER A 33 -3.82 6.57 5.27
C SER A 33 -4.23 5.09 5.23
N ILE A 34 -3.39 4.23 4.66
CA ILE A 34 -3.60 2.78 4.64
C ILE A 34 -3.65 2.24 6.07
N LEU A 35 -2.66 2.58 6.90
CA LEU A 35 -2.59 2.11 8.28
C LEU A 35 -3.81 2.52 9.12
N SER A 36 -4.21 3.79 9.03
CA SER A 36 -5.40 4.28 9.74
C SER A 36 -6.69 3.56 9.30
N LYS A 37 -6.83 3.28 8.00
CA LYS A 37 -8.00 2.54 7.50
C LYS A 37 -8.01 1.08 7.92
N LEU A 38 -6.86 0.42 7.90
CA LEU A 38 -6.76 -0.96 8.38
C LEU A 38 -7.12 -1.04 9.86
N GLN A 39 -6.61 -0.14 10.69
CA GLN A 39 -6.97 -0.07 12.10
C GLN A 39 -8.48 0.13 12.33
N LEU A 40 -9.15 0.90 11.46
CA LEU A 40 -10.58 1.14 11.56
C LEU A 40 -11.41 -0.10 11.16
N LEU A 41 -10.98 -0.83 10.12
CA LEU A 41 -11.75 -1.91 9.49
C LEU A 41 -11.46 -3.29 10.06
N THR A 42 -10.32 -3.48 10.73
CA THR A 42 -9.97 -4.75 11.36
C THR A 42 -10.36 -4.75 12.84
N HIS A 43 -11.14 -5.74 13.26
CA HIS A 43 -11.63 -5.85 14.64
C HIS A 43 -10.74 -6.69 15.57
N ASP A 44 -9.68 -7.31 15.05
CA ASP A 44 -8.74 -8.11 15.83
C ASP A 44 -7.28 -7.86 15.44
N GLU A 45 -6.38 -8.02 16.42
CA GLU A 45 -4.96 -7.72 16.29
C GLU A 45 -4.24 -8.66 15.31
N ALA A 46 -4.64 -9.93 15.23
CA ALA A 46 -4.00 -10.91 14.37
C ALA A 46 -4.24 -10.58 12.89
N THR A 47 -5.46 -10.18 12.55
CA THR A 47 -5.84 -9.72 11.22
C THR A 47 -5.13 -8.41 10.86
N LEU A 48 -5.09 -7.42 11.76
CA LEU A 48 -4.34 -6.18 11.53
C LEU A 48 -2.86 -6.45 11.24
N LYS A 49 -2.23 -7.30 12.05
CA LYS A 49 -0.83 -7.68 11.89
C LYS A 49 -0.57 -8.34 10.54
N ARG A 50 -1.50 -9.19 10.07
CA ARG A 50 -1.43 -9.81 8.74
C ARG A 50 -1.41 -8.74 7.63
N TYR A 51 -2.29 -7.75 7.68
CA TYR A 51 -2.31 -6.69 6.66
C TYR A 51 -1.09 -5.78 6.73
N ILE A 52 -0.56 -5.47 7.93
CA ILE A 52 0.70 -4.73 8.07
C ILE A 52 1.86 -5.51 7.42
N GLN A 53 1.92 -6.83 7.62
CA GLN A 53 2.92 -7.67 6.97
C GLN A 53 2.77 -7.66 5.44
N GLN A 54 1.54 -7.73 4.93
CA GLN A 54 1.28 -7.63 3.49
C GLN A 54 1.72 -6.27 2.93
N LEU A 55 1.37 -5.17 3.61
CA LEU A 55 1.81 -3.82 3.26
C LEU A 55 3.33 -3.75 3.15
N MET A 56 4.07 -4.29 4.11
CA MET A 56 5.55 -4.33 4.05
C MET A 56 6.09 -5.13 2.86
N ILE A 57 5.47 -6.26 2.53
CA ILE A 57 5.87 -7.09 1.38
C ILE A 57 5.63 -6.32 0.08
N LEU A 58 4.44 -5.73 -0.08
CA LEU A 58 4.08 -4.95 -1.27
C LEU A 58 4.95 -3.69 -1.44
N SER A 59 5.27 -2.98 -0.35
CA SER A 59 6.20 -1.84 -0.40
C SER A 59 7.58 -2.25 -0.92
N ARG A 60 8.03 -3.48 -0.64
CA ARG A 60 9.29 -4.01 -1.21
C ARG A 60 9.14 -4.34 -2.68
N LEU A 61 8.00 -4.90 -3.10
CA LEU A 61 7.72 -5.20 -4.51
C LEU A 61 7.73 -3.93 -5.36
N ARG A 62 7.19 -2.81 -4.87
CA ARG A 62 7.27 -1.53 -5.58
C ARG A 62 8.70 -1.06 -5.85
N LYS A 63 9.65 -1.34 -4.94
CA LYS A 63 11.07 -1.06 -5.20
C LYS A 63 11.65 -1.92 -6.33
N LEU A 64 11.11 -3.13 -6.54
CA LEU A 64 11.49 -3.98 -7.66
C LEU A 64 10.92 -3.46 -8.97
N ASP A 65 9.71 -2.89 -8.96
CA ASP A 65 9.10 -2.24 -10.12
C ASP A 65 9.98 -1.10 -10.64
N THR A 66 10.34 -0.15 -9.76
CA THR A 66 11.29 0.93 -10.07
C THR A 66 12.66 0.41 -10.54
N ALA A 67 13.14 -0.70 -10.01
CA ALA A 67 14.40 -1.31 -10.46
C ALA A 67 14.26 -1.98 -11.84
N THR A 68 13.07 -2.47 -12.18
CA THR A 68 12.74 -3.12 -13.45
C THR A 68 12.59 -2.08 -14.56
N GLU A 69 11.85 -0.99 -14.33
CA GLU A 69 11.70 0.13 -15.26
C GLU A 69 13.07 0.67 -15.72
N LYS A 70 13.97 0.94 -14.77
CA LYS A 70 15.34 1.38 -15.04
C LYS A 70 16.16 0.43 -15.93
N LYS A 71 15.82 -0.87 -15.94
CA LYS A 71 16.49 -1.87 -16.77
C LYS A 71 15.85 -2.02 -18.15
N VAL A 72 14.57 -1.70 -18.29
CA VAL A 72 13.83 -1.77 -19.56
C VAL A 72 14.04 -0.52 -20.40
N GLU A 73 14.18 0.64 -19.77
CA GLU A 73 14.41 1.93 -20.45
C GLU A 73 15.87 2.18 -20.88
N ALA A 74 16.80 1.30 -20.48
CA ALA A 74 18.24 1.37 -20.80
C ALA A 74 18.60 0.57 -22.05
#